data_AF-A0A4Y2MQC5-F1
#
_entry.id   AF-A0A4Y2MQC5-F1
#
_cell.length_a   1.000
_cell.length_b   1.000
_cell.length_c   1.000
_cell.angle_alpha   90.00
_cell.angle_beta   90.00
_cell.angle_gamma   90.00
#
_symmetry.space_group_name_H-M   'P 1'
#
loop_
_entity.id
_entity.type
_entity.pdbx_description
1 polymer ?
#
loop_
_entity_poly.entity_id
_entity_poly.type
_entity_poly.pdbx_seq_one_letter_code
_entity_poly.pdbx_strand_id
1 'polypeptide(L)'
;MAIHYALDDHRNDFCLMQDGARPHRTPAVFDFLSEHFNDCVIALDYDKHTGTGIAWSPHSPDFTPCDFFLWGYLKDLVYRRTPQTIGELKQRISTTCETSPSDMFGRVSGQFCLRLSHVVAANGVILKTSLFNFWHQSL
;
A
#
# COMPACT_ATOMS: atom_id res chain seq x y z
N MET A 1 -15.88 3.52 -27.66
CA MET A 1 -15.97 2.36 -26.74
C MET A 1 -15.10 2.67 -25.51
N ALA A 2 -15.31 3.80 -24.84
CA ALA A 2 -16.21 3.94 -23.68
C ALA A 2 -15.91 2.92 -22.57
N ILE A 3 -14.73 3.03 -21.96
CA ILE A 3 -14.44 2.46 -20.65
C ILE A 3 -15.13 3.32 -19.57
N HIS A 4 -16.46 3.30 -19.60
CA HIS A 4 -17.32 3.84 -18.57
C HIS A 4 -18.14 2.66 -18.06
N TYR A 5 -17.49 1.77 -17.31
CA TYR A 5 -18.18 0.74 -16.54
C TYR A 5 -17.82 0.93 -15.06
N ALA A 6 -18.83 1.43 -14.33
CA ALA A 6 -19.08 1.21 -12.92
C ALA A 6 -17.97 1.58 -11.92
N LEU A 7 -17.75 2.89 -11.75
CA LEU A 7 -17.62 3.42 -10.40
C LEU A 7 -19.03 3.85 -9.97
N ASP A 8 -19.88 2.88 -9.63
CA ASP A 8 -21.11 3.17 -8.90
C ASP A 8 -20.75 3.86 -7.59
N ASP A 9 -21.44 4.97 -7.37
CA ASP A 9 -21.18 6.10 -6.47
C ASP A 9 -21.55 5.80 -5.01
N HIS A 10 -21.16 4.63 -4.51
CA HIS A 10 -21.37 4.19 -3.12
C HIS A 10 -20.15 3.55 -2.46
N ARG A 11 -18.98 3.57 -3.10
CA ARG A 11 -17.73 3.15 -2.44
C ARG A 11 -17.25 4.25 -1.50
N ASN A 12 -16.75 3.85 -0.32
CA ASN A 12 -16.00 4.72 0.58
C ASN A 12 -15.02 5.60 -0.21
N ASP A 13 -14.74 6.82 0.28
CA ASP A 13 -13.71 7.72 -0.30
C ASP A 13 -12.30 7.07 -0.39
N PHE A 14 -12.12 5.90 0.24
CA PHE A 14 -10.89 5.12 0.28
C PHE A 14 -11.18 3.61 0.36
N CYS A 15 -10.27 2.80 -0.17
CA CYS A 15 -10.20 1.37 0.10
C CYS A 15 -9.02 1.04 1.02
N LEU A 16 -9.19 0.05 1.90
CA LEU A 16 -8.06 -0.52 2.63
C LEU A 16 -7.27 -1.44 1.71
N MET A 17 -5.95 -1.32 1.71
CA MET A 17 -5.07 -2.29 1.05
C MET A 17 -4.22 -3.04 2.08
N GLN A 18 -4.21 -4.37 1.97
CA GLN A 18 -3.42 -5.25 2.84
C GLN A 18 -2.60 -6.24 2.01
N ASP A 19 -1.44 -6.64 2.54
CA ASP A 19 -0.57 -7.61 1.88
C ASP A 19 -1.14 -9.05 1.94
N GLY A 20 -0.49 -9.97 1.24
CA GLY A 20 -0.89 -11.38 1.17
C GLY A 20 -0.42 -12.25 2.35
N ALA A 21 0.00 -11.68 3.48
CA ALA A 21 0.50 -12.46 4.62
C ALA A 21 -0.58 -13.42 5.15
N ARG A 22 -0.20 -14.61 5.64
CA ARG A 22 -1.18 -15.61 6.10
C ARG A 22 -2.06 -15.14 7.26
N PRO A 23 -1.54 -14.47 8.32
CA PRO A 23 -2.37 -13.97 9.42
C PRO A 23 -3.44 -12.96 8.98
N HIS A 24 -3.18 -12.27 7.87
CA HIS A 24 -4.01 -11.21 7.30
C HIS A 24 -5.16 -11.73 6.41
N ARG A 25 -5.22 -13.06 6.20
CA ARG A 25 -6.17 -13.71 5.28
C ARG A 25 -7.00 -14.79 5.96
N THR A 26 -7.21 -14.67 7.27
CA THR A 26 -8.12 -15.57 7.96
C THR A 26 -9.56 -15.13 7.70
N PRO A 27 -10.54 -16.06 7.68
CA PRO A 27 -11.95 -15.71 7.56
C PRO A 27 -12.38 -14.61 8.53
N ALA A 28 -11.98 -14.72 9.80
CA ALA A 28 -12.29 -13.74 10.83
C ALA A 28 -11.75 -12.33 10.51
N VAL A 29 -10.56 -12.22 9.92
CA VAL A 29 -10.01 -10.94 9.47
C VAL A 29 -10.81 -10.40 8.28
N PHE A 30 -11.14 -11.25 7.30
CA PHE A 30 -11.92 -10.81 6.14
C PHE A 30 -13.35 -10.38 6.50
N ASP A 31 -14.01 -11.11 7.41
CA ASP A 31 -15.33 -10.73 7.94
C ASP A 31 -15.26 -9.36 8.64
N PHE A 32 -14.26 -9.17 9.50
CA PHE A 32 -14.00 -7.89 10.15
C PHE A 32 -13.79 -6.76 9.12
N LEU A 33 -12.96 -7.00 8.10
CA LEU A 33 -12.68 -6.00 7.07
C LEU A 33 -13.91 -5.67 6.22
N SER A 34 -14.74 -6.67 5.87
CA SER A 34 -16.01 -6.44 5.16
C SER A 34 -16.95 -5.52 5.96
N GLU A 35 -17.12 -5.82 7.26
CA GLU A 35 -17.97 -5.03 8.16
C GLU A 35 -17.50 -3.57 8.32
N HIS A 36 -16.20 -3.33 8.36
CA HIS A 36 -15.65 -2.01 8.69
C HIS A 36 -15.31 -1.14 7.47
N PHE A 37 -15.10 -1.76 6.30
CA PHE A 37 -14.65 -1.05 5.09
C PHE A 37 -15.65 -1.11 3.94
N ASN A 38 -16.90 -1.51 4.19
CA ASN A 38 -17.98 -1.58 3.19
C ASN A 38 -17.52 -2.28 1.91
N ASP A 39 -16.81 -3.40 2.07
CA ASP A 39 -16.22 -4.19 0.99
C ASP A 39 -15.19 -3.46 0.08
N CYS A 40 -14.76 -2.26 0.43
CA CYS A 40 -13.67 -1.54 -0.25
C CYS A 40 -12.31 -2.04 0.28
N VAL A 41 -11.98 -3.29 -0.04
CA VAL A 41 -10.74 -3.95 0.41
C VAL A 41 -9.98 -4.48 -0.80
N ILE A 42 -8.69 -4.14 -0.87
CA ILE A 42 -7.72 -4.67 -1.83
C ILE A 42 -6.83 -5.66 -1.09
N ALA A 43 -7.06 -6.96 -1.29
CA ALA A 43 -6.29 -8.01 -0.64
C ALA A 43 -6.30 -9.32 -1.43
N LEU A 44 -5.27 -10.13 -1.20
CA LEU A 44 -5.13 -11.44 -1.85
C LEU A 44 -6.21 -12.41 -1.33
N ASP A 45 -6.98 -12.99 -2.25
CA ASP A 45 -8.08 -13.95 -1.99
C ASP A 45 -9.30 -13.39 -1.24
N TYR A 46 -9.39 -12.07 -1.03
CA TYR A 46 -10.52 -11.45 -0.34
C TYR A 46 -11.84 -11.64 -1.08
N ASP A 47 -11.82 -11.41 -2.40
CA ASP A 47 -12.95 -11.59 -3.31
C ASP A 47 -13.50 -13.02 -3.31
N LYS A 48 -12.62 -14.01 -3.10
CA LYS A 48 -13.01 -15.42 -2.99
C LYS A 48 -13.75 -15.74 -1.70
N HIS A 49 -13.54 -14.95 -0.65
CA HIS A 49 -14.19 -15.12 0.64
C HIS A 49 -15.49 -14.32 0.74
N THR A 50 -15.47 -13.04 0.39
CA THR A 50 -16.63 -12.14 0.55
C THR A 50 -17.52 -12.04 -0.70
N GLY A 51 -17.02 -12.44 -1.86
CA GLY A 51 -17.69 -12.19 -3.15
C GLY A 51 -17.63 -10.72 -3.61
N THR A 52 -16.86 -9.87 -2.91
CA THR A 52 -16.77 -8.42 -3.09
C THR A 52 -15.31 -7.95 -3.00
N GLY A 53 -15.06 -6.65 -3.09
CA GLY A 53 -13.70 -6.09 -3.02
C GLY A 53 -12.87 -6.28 -4.29
N ILE A 54 -11.57 -6.00 -4.18
CA ILE A 54 -10.63 -5.97 -5.30
C ILE A 54 -9.56 -7.03 -5.07
N ALA A 55 -9.52 -8.02 -5.97
CA ALA A 55 -8.51 -9.07 -5.93
C ALA A 55 -7.10 -8.50 -6.13
N TRP A 56 -6.17 -8.90 -5.25
CA TRP A 56 -4.77 -8.54 -5.36
C TRP A 56 -3.89 -9.71 -5.81
N SER A 57 -2.85 -9.42 -6.58
CA SER A 57 -1.91 -10.46 -7.02
C SER A 57 -0.99 -10.93 -5.88
N PRO A 58 -0.67 -12.24 -5.81
CA PRO A 58 0.28 -12.74 -4.82
C PRO A 58 1.71 -12.27 -5.13
N HIS A 59 2.52 -12.10 -4.09
CA HIS A 59 3.96 -11.76 -4.18
C HIS A 59 4.28 -10.39 -4.80
N SER A 60 3.44 -9.39 -4.51
CA SER A 60 3.59 -8.03 -5.06
C SER A 60 3.94 -6.97 -3.97
N PRO A 61 5.07 -7.10 -3.25
CA PRO A 61 5.51 -6.07 -2.29
C PRO A 61 5.87 -4.75 -2.99
N ASP A 62 6.12 -4.79 -4.30
CA ASP A 62 6.39 -3.60 -5.10
C ASP A 62 5.19 -2.65 -5.23
N PHE A 63 3.99 -3.09 -4.80
CA PHE A 63 2.75 -2.33 -4.93
C PHE A 63 2.15 -1.88 -3.61
N THR A 64 2.74 -2.21 -2.46
CA THR A 64 2.29 -1.70 -1.16
C THR A 64 3.07 -0.42 -0.83
N PRO A 65 2.42 0.77 -0.74
CA PRO A 65 3.05 2.02 -0.33
C PRO A 65 3.86 1.90 0.96
N CYS A 66 3.40 1.05 1.87
CA CYS A 66 4.13 0.76 3.09
C CYS A 66 5.51 0.14 2.80
N ASP A 67 5.58 -0.85 1.92
CA ASP A 67 6.82 -1.59 1.65
C ASP A 67 7.76 -0.85 0.69
N PHE A 68 7.22 -0.28 -0.39
CA PHE A 68 8.09 0.41 -1.35
C PHE A 68 8.55 1.78 -0.87
N PHE A 69 7.86 2.41 0.09
CA PHE A 69 8.15 3.78 0.53
C PHE A 69 8.20 3.93 2.06
N LEU A 70 7.07 3.75 2.75
CA LEU A 70 6.91 4.23 4.13
C LEU A 70 7.93 3.61 5.10
N TRP A 71 8.14 2.29 5.03
CA TRP A 71 9.06 1.61 5.93
C TRP A 71 10.50 2.03 5.74
N GLY A 72 10.94 2.21 4.48
CA GLY A 72 12.27 2.74 4.18
C GLY A 72 12.43 4.17 4.71
N TYR A 73 11.48 5.04 4.38
CA TYR A 73 11.46 6.44 4.81
C TYR A 73 11.49 6.61 6.33
N LEU A 74 10.60 5.90 7.04
CA LEU A 74 10.54 5.95 8.50
C LEU A 74 11.83 5.40 9.12
N LYS A 75 12.37 4.29 8.59
CA LYS A 75 13.60 3.70 9.10
C LYS A 75 14.77 4.67 8.96
N ASP A 76 14.92 5.31 7.81
CA ASP A 76 16.00 6.26 7.55
C ASP A 76 15.95 7.45 8.50
N LEU A 77 14.76 7.94 8.86
CA LEU A 77 14.58 9.08 9.77
C LEU A 77 14.72 8.68 11.24
N VAL A 78 14.03 7.62 11.66
CA VAL A 78 14.00 7.15 13.05
C VAL A 78 15.39 6.69 13.50
N TYR A 79 16.15 6.04 12.61
CA TYR A 79 17.47 5.49 12.92
C TYR A 79 18.66 6.40 12.60
N ARG A 80 18.45 7.66 12.15
CA ARG A 80 19.55 8.66 12.05
C ARG A 80 20.35 8.78 13.34
N ARG A 81 19.67 8.59 14.47
CA ARG A 81 20.27 8.31 15.77
C ARG A 81 19.65 7.02 16.27
N THR A 82 20.43 6.01 16.65
CA THR A 82 19.84 4.74 17.09
C THR A 82 19.05 4.96 18.39
N PRO A 83 17.71 4.69 18.41
CA PRO A 83 16.93 4.76 19.64
C PRO A 83 17.45 3.73 20.65
N GLN A 84 17.57 4.11 21.92
CA GLN A 84 18.08 3.25 22.98
C GLN A 84 16.97 2.55 23.76
N THR A 85 15.72 3.01 23.61
CA THR A 85 14.56 2.45 24.30
C THR A 85 13.36 2.29 23.37
N ILE A 86 12.44 1.40 23.73
CA ILE A 86 11.16 1.25 23.02
C ILE A 86 10.33 2.54 23.09
N GLY A 87 10.38 3.25 24.22
CA GLY A 87 9.68 4.53 24.39
C GLY A 87 10.17 5.58 23.40
N GLU A 88 11.49 5.72 23.29
CA GLU A 88 12.11 6.63 22.32
C GLU A 88 11.81 6.22 20.87
N LEU A 89 11.85 4.93 20.56
CA LEU A 89 11.50 4.43 19.23
C LEU A 89 10.06 4.80 18.85
N LYS A 90 9.09 4.55 19.73
CA LYS A 90 7.68 4.90 19.53
C LYS A 90 7.50 6.40 19.32
N GLN A 91 8.09 7.21 20.20
CA GLN A 91 8.00 8.66 20.11
C GLN A 91 8.54 9.17 18.77
N ARG A 92 9.69 8.66 18.32
CA ARG A 92 10.29 9.08 17.05
C ARG A 92 9.47 8.66 15.85
N ILE A 93 8.87 7.47 15.86
CA ILE A 93 7.94 7.05 14.80
C ILE A 93 6.75 8.02 14.74
N SER A 94 6.10 8.30 15.86
CA SER A 94 4.98 9.24 15.94
C SER A 94 5.36 10.63 15.42
N THR A 95 6.44 11.22 15.94
CA THR A 95 6.91 12.54 15.50
C THR A 95 7.27 12.56 14.02
N THR A 96 7.88 11.50 13.48
CA THR A 96 8.20 11.41 12.05
C THR A 96 6.94 11.39 11.19
N CYS A 97 5.92 10.63 11.61
CA CYS A 97 4.63 10.60 10.91
C CYS A 97 3.91 11.97 10.97
N GLU A 98 3.89 12.62 12.14
CA GLU A 98 3.24 13.92 12.35
C GLU A 98 3.90 15.06 11.56
N THR A 99 5.23 15.01 11.41
CA THR A 99 6.00 16.05 10.72
C THR A 99 6.20 15.76 9.23
N SER A 100 5.72 14.62 8.74
CA SER A 100 5.83 14.26 7.33
C SER A 100 4.99 15.19 6.46
N PRO A 101 5.56 15.75 5.36
CA PRO A 101 4.81 16.62 4.47
C PRO A 101 3.58 15.92 3.89
N SER A 102 2.44 16.60 3.87
CA SER A 102 1.19 16.00 3.37
C SER A 102 1.23 15.74 1.86
N ASP A 103 1.96 16.53 1.09
CA ASP A 103 2.13 16.35 -0.37
C ASP A 103 2.88 15.05 -0.71
N MET A 104 3.72 14.56 0.21
CA MET A 104 4.46 13.31 0.09
C MET A 104 3.52 12.12 -0.15
N PHE A 105 2.40 12.04 0.57
CA PHE A 105 1.44 10.95 0.40
C PHE A 105 0.72 11.03 -0.96
N GLY A 106 0.48 12.24 -1.47
CA GLY A 106 -0.02 12.44 -2.83
C GLY A 106 0.93 11.89 -3.89
N ARG A 107 2.24 12.13 -3.73
CA ARG A 107 3.28 11.57 -4.62
C ARG A 107 3.36 10.05 -4.55
N VAL A 108 3.25 9.49 -3.34
CA VAL A 108 3.24 8.03 -3.12
C VAL A 108 2.05 7.37 -3.80
N SER A 109 0.86 7.97 -3.71
CA SER A 109 -0.32 7.52 -4.45
C SER A 109 -0.13 7.59 -5.96
N GLY A 110 0.48 8.67 -6.47
CA GLY A 110 0.85 8.76 -7.89
C GLY A 110 1.84 7.67 -8.31
N GLN A 111 2.84 7.38 -7.48
CA GLN A 111 3.83 6.34 -7.74
C GLN A 111 3.23 4.93 -7.74
N PHE A 112 2.23 4.68 -6.89
CA PHE A 112 1.46 3.45 -6.92
C PHE A 112 0.79 3.24 -8.27
N CYS A 113 0.07 4.26 -8.78
CA CYS A 113 -0.55 4.20 -10.11
C CYS A 113 0.48 3.94 -11.23
N LEU A 114 1.63 4.62 -11.18
CA LEU A 114 2.71 4.40 -12.15
C LEU A 114 3.25 2.97 -12.10
N ARG A 115 3.49 2.42 -10.91
CA ARG A 115 3.96 1.03 -10.74
C ARG A 115 2.97 0.03 -11.33
N LEU A 116 1.67 0.25 -11.14
CA LEU A 116 0.63 -0.57 -11.77
C LEU A 116 0.69 -0.48 -13.30
N SER A 117 0.80 0.74 -13.86
CA SER A 117 0.92 0.92 -15.31
C SER A 117 2.13 0.19 -15.90
N HIS A 118 3.28 0.23 -15.21
CA HIS A 118 4.48 -0.47 -15.65
C HIS A 118 4.30 -1.99 -15.67
N VAL A 119 3.56 -2.55 -14.71
CA VAL A 119 3.33 -4.00 -14.63
C VAL A 119 2.36 -4.47 -15.70
N VAL A 120 1.33 -3.67 -15.98
CA VAL A 120 0.45 -3.90 -17.14
C VAL A 120 1.26 -3.89 -18.43
N ALA A 121 2.12 -2.89 -18.62
CA ALA A 121 3.00 -2.81 -19.80
C ALA A 121 4.00 -3.97 -19.88
N ALA A 122 4.44 -4.49 -18.73
CA ALA A 122 5.35 -5.62 -18.62
C ALA A 122 4.61 -6.99 -18.62
N ASN A 123 3.32 -7.04 -18.93
CA ASN A 123 2.49 -8.26 -18.90
C ASN A 123 2.58 -9.04 -17.57
N GLY A 124 2.62 -8.35 -16.44
CA GLY A 124 2.63 -8.96 -15.11
C GLY A 124 4.01 -9.38 -14.59
N VAL A 125 5.11 -9.06 -15.30
CA VAL A 125 6.47 -9.37 -14.84
C VAL A 125 6.87 -8.47 -13.66
N ILE A 126 7.59 -9.06 -12.69
CA ILE A 126 8.13 -8.36 -11.51
C ILE A 126 9.01 -7.17 -11.94
N LEU A 127 8.82 -6.01 -11.29
CA LEU A 127 9.59 -4.79 -11.52
C LEU A 127 11.02 -4.87 -10.97
N LYS A 128 11.83 -5.83 -11.42
CA LYS A 128 13.18 -6.06 -10.88
C LYS A 128 14.34 -5.37 -11.61
N THR A 129 14.12 -4.55 -12.65
CA THR A 129 15.24 -4.16 -13.53
C THR A 129 15.39 -2.69 -13.93
N SER A 130 14.67 -1.72 -13.36
CA SER A 130 14.87 -0.31 -13.75
C SER A 130 14.70 0.77 -12.67
N LEU A 131 14.31 0.43 -11.44
CA LEU A 131 13.93 1.44 -10.43
C LEU A 131 15.04 1.84 -9.44
N PHE A 132 16.18 1.15 -9.39
CA PHE A 132 17.26 1.57 -8.49
C PHE A 132 17.86 2.94 -8.89
N ASN A 133 17.73 3.33 -10.17
CA ASN A 133 18.25 4.60 -10.67
C ASN A 133 17.26 5.79 -10.57
N PHE A 134 15.99 5.55 -10.26
CA PHE A 134 14.97 6.62 -10.25
C PHE A 134 14.78 7.25 -8.87
N TRP A 135 15.16 6.55 -7.80
CA TRP A 135 15.02 7.03 -6.42
C TRP A 135 15.87 8.27 -6.08
N HIS A 136 16.90 8.56 -6.88
CA HIS A 136 17.73 9.75 -6.70
C HIS A 136 17.30 10.98 -7.50
N GLN A 137 16.27 10.89 -8.35
CA GLN A 137 15.89 12.00 -9.24
C GLN A 137 14.55 12.69 -8.90
N SER A 138 13.76 12.17 -7.96
CA SER A 138 12.41 12.69 -7.69
C SER A 138 12.07 12.97 -6.23
N LEU A 139 13.08 13.09 -5.36
CA LEU A 139 12.97 13.73 -4.04
C LEU A 139 13.59 15.13 -4.06
#